data_AF-A0A250FSE6-F1
#
_entry.id   AF-A0A250FSE6-F1
#
_cell.length_a   1.000
_cell.length_b   1.000
_cell.length_c   1.000
_cell.angle_alpha   90.00
_cell.angle_beta   90.00
_cell.angle_gamma   90.00
#
_symmetry.space_group_name_H-M   'P 1'
#
loop_
_entity.id
_entity.type
_entity.pdbx_description
1 polymer ?
#
loop_
_entity_poly.entity_id
_entity_poly.type
_entity_poly.pdbx_seq_one_letter_code
_entity_poly.pdbx_strand_id
1 'polypeptide(L)'
;MKKNIRILENIRYNLYSWKSYDELSLEEIMKEFEKFPRKEYSSYYTSILTDRILIKDILEIGRTFYSNSNILINVISSLGNIVERYNFSPSDEIFEFLEKAISNKKANYYVSLFIFSFPQYYNWEYRWDYLVSIPNIIPKKKSIINFLIGIKKTIRDEEIIPKEIIIKIINIIKLHINSKLFNDYLKNDYSNTLSLLEEKLGNG
;
A
#
# COMPACT_ATOMS: atom_id res chain seq x y z
N MET A 1 -16.72 20.77 5.25
CA MET A 1 -15.72 20.60 6.31
C MET A 1 -16.33 20.16 7.65
N LYS A 2 -17.05 21.02 8.41
CA LYS A 2 -17.67 20.63 9.71
C LYS A 2 -18.56 19.38 9.62
N LYS A 3 -19.34 19.24 8.54
CA LYS A 3 -20.19 18.06 8.28
C LYS A 3 -19.37 16.76 8.15
N ASN A 4 -18.29 16.77 7.37
CA ASN A 4 -17.48 15.57 7.13
C ASN A 4 -16.69 15.16 8.38
N ILE A 5 -16.20 16.13 9.17
CA ILE A 5 -15.59 15.84 10.48
C ILE A 5 -16.60 15.14 11.39
N ARG A 6 -17.84 15.64 11.48
CA ARG A 6 -18.89 15.00 12.29
C ARG A 6 -19.24 13.59 11.79
N ILE A 7 -19.24 13.36 10.48
CA ILE A 7 -19.47 12.02 9.92
C ILE A 7 -18.32 11.08 10.29
N LEU A 8 -17.08 11.52 10.10
CA LEU A 8 -15.89 10.75 10.47
C LEU A 8 -15.87 10.42 11.97
N GLU A 9 -16.22 11.38 12.82
CA GLU A 9 -16.37 11.18 14.26
C GLU A 9 -17.41 10.10 14.58
N ASN A 10 -18.57 10.14 13.94
CA ASN A 10 -19.60 9.11 14.12
C ASN A 10 -19.10 7.72 13.68
N ILE A 11 -18.40 7.64 12.55
CA ILE A 11 -17.80 6.39 12.08
C ILE A 11 -16.75 5.89 13.06
N ARG A 12 -15.91 6.78 13.63
CA ARG A 12 -14.95 6.42 14.68
C ARG A 12 -15.65 5.78 15.88
N TYR A 13 -16.74 6.37 16.37
CA TYR A 13 -17.49 5.78 17.49
C TYR A 13 -18.04 4.40 17.17
N ASN A 14 -18.59 4.20 15.96
CA ASN A 14 -19.04 2.89 15.52
C ASN A 14 -17.88 1.87 15.47
N LEU A 15 -16.70 2.31 15.04
CA LEU A 15 -15.51 1.45 14.99
C LEU A 15 -14.99 1.11 16.39
N TYR A 16 -15.15 1.97 17.40
CA TYR A 16 -14.85 1.60 18.79
C TYR A 16 -15.76 0.52 19.36
N SER A 17 -16.99 0.43 18.85
CA SER A 17 -17.94 -0.62 19.22
C SER A 17 -18.05 -1.70 18.14
N TRP A 18 -17.02 -1.91 17.30
CA TRP A 18 -17.12 -2.80 16.14
C TRP A 18 -17.62 -4.21 16.48
N LYS A 19 -17.32 -4.71 17.69
CA LYS A 19 -17.74 -6.03 18.20
C LYS A 19 -19.26 -6.19 18.36
N SER A 20 -20.03 -5.09 18.35
CA SER A 20 -21.50 -5.14 18.42
C SER A 20 -22.18 -5.28 17.05
N TYR A 21 -21.41 -5.24 15.95
CA TYR A 21 -21.96 -5.34 14.60
C TYR A 21 -21.72 -6.73 14.02
N ASP A 22 -22.68 -7.19 13.21
CA ASP A 22 -22.45 -8.32 12.32
C ASP A 22 -21.47 -7.95 11.18
N GLU A 23 -20.99 -8.96 10.46
CA GLU A 23 -19.99 -8.80 9.41
C GLU A 23 -20.44 -7.89 8.26
N LEU A 24 -21.71 -7.96 7.84
CA LEU A 24 -22.24 -7.14 6.74
C LEU A 24 -22.31 -5.67 7.15
N SER A 25 -22.81 -5.42 8.36
CA SER A 25 -22.86 -4.08 8.95
C SER A 25 -21.45 -3.49 9.08
N LEU A 26 -20.48 -4.29 9.54
CA LEU A 26 -19.11 -3.85 9.70
C LEU A 26 -18.40 -3.61 8.36
N GLU A 27 -18.70 -4.40 7.33
CA GLU A 27 -18.19 -4.18 5.98
C GLU A 27 -18.59 -2.80 5.44
N GLU A 28 -19.85 -2.40 5.60
CA GLU A 28 -20.32 -1.08 5.17
C GLU A 28 -19.71 0.05 6.01
N ILE A 29 -19.54 -0.13 7.32
CA ILE A 29 -18.85 0.84 8.19
C ILE A 29 -17.41 1.04 7.72
N MET A 30 -16.67 -0.06 7.49
CA MET A 30 -15.28 0.00 7.03
C MET A 30 -15.14 0.64 5.65
N LYS A 31 -16.09 0.38 4.75
CA LYS A 31 -16.16 0.98 3.41
C LYS A 31 -16.42 2.48 3.45
N GLU A 32 -17.26 2.96 4.36
CA GLU A 32 -17.45 4.40 4.57
C GLU A 32 -16.22 5.04 5.21
N PHE A 33 -15.61 4.38 6.20
CA PHE A 33 -14.38 4.84 6.84
C PHE A 33 -13.24 5.02 5.83
N GLU A 34 -13.01 4.02 4.98
CA GLU A 34 -11.93 3.97 3.98
C GLU A 34 -11.89 5.18 3.04
N LYS A 35 -13.07 5.77 2.75
CA LYS A 35 -13.16 6.94 1.88
C LYS A 35 -12.45 8.16 2.46
N PHE A 36 -12.39 8.31 3.78
CA PHE A 36 -11.78 9.47 4.42
C PHE A 36 -10.27 9.55 4.18
N PRO A 37 -9.46 8.54 4.56
CA PRO A 37 -8.03 8.60 4.30
C PRO A 37 -7.70 8.52 2.79
N ARG A 38 -8.53 7.86 1.96
CA ARG A 38 -8.24 7.68 0.52
C ARG A 38 -8.71 8.81 -0.40
N LYS A 39 -9.94 9.33 -0.26
CA LYS A 39 -10.51 10.29 -1.23
C LYS A 39 -10.39 11.74 -0.80
N GLU A 40 -10.45 12.02 0.49
CA GLU A 40 -10.58 13.37 1.02
C GLU A 40 -9.39 13.72 1.92
N TYR A 41 -8.23 14.03 1.31
CA TYR A 41 -7.14 14.56 2.12
C TYR A 41 -7.57 15.86 2.81
N SER A 42 -7.43 15.90 4.13
CA SER A 42 -7.73 17.06 4.94
C SER A 42 -6.93 16.99 6.23
N SER A 43 -6.13 18.02 6.52
CA SER A 43 -5.38 18.11 7.78
C SER A 43 -6.29 18.07 9.01
N TYR A 44 -7.56 18.47 8.87
CA TYR A 44 -8.57 18.39 9.94
C TYR A 44 -8.96 16.96 10.33
N TYR A 45 -8.66 15.95 9.51
CA TYR A 45 -8.92 14.55 9.86
C TYR A 45 -7.76 13.92 10.64
N THR A 46 -6.59 14.57 10.71
CA THR A 46 -5.36 13.99 11.25
C THR A 46 -5.54 13.46 12.66
N SER A 47 -6.10 14.24 13.58
CA SER A 47 -6.27 13.81 14.98
C SER A 47 -7.20 12.61 15.14
N ILE A 48 -8.17 12.45 14.23
CA ILE A 48 -9.11 11.32 14.24
C ILE A 48 -8.46 10.09 13.61
N LEU A 49 -7.87 10.24 12.42
CA LEU A 49 -7.31 9.14 11.64
C LEU A 49 -6.02 8.58 12.24
N THR A 50 -5.30 9.36 13.03
CA THR A 50 -4.06 8.92 13.72
C THR A 50 -4.29 8.52 15.18
N ASP A 51 -5.55 8.44 15.61
CA ASP A 51 -5.93 7.93 16.93
C ASP A 51 -5.50 6.46 17.09
N ARG A 52 -4.61 6.20 18.05
CA ARG A 52 -4.01 4.87 18.24
C ARG A 52 -5.03 3.81 18.65
N ILE A 53 -6.10 4.19 19.35
CA ILE A 53 -7.16 3.25 19.74
C ILE A 53 -7.90 2.82 18.47
N LEU A 54 -8.27 3.78 17.63
CA LEU A 54 -8.97 3.53 16.37
C LEU A 54 -8.14 2.64 15.43
N ILE A 55 -6.85 2.94 15.29
CA ILE A 55 -5.94 2.13 14.47
C ILE A 55 -5.85 0.69 14.99
N LYS A 56 -5.79 0.50 16.31
CA LYS A 56 -5.78 -0.84 16.91
C LYS A 56 -7.07 -1.60 16.60
N ASP A 57 -8.23 -0.95 16.72
CA ASP A 57 -9.51 -1.58 16.40
C ASP A 57 -9.61 -1.93 14.90
N ILE A 58 -9.18 -1.03 14.00
CA ILE A 58 -9.12 -1.29 12.55
C ILE A 58 -8.24 -2.51 12.24
N LEU A 59 -7.09 -2.62 12.90
CA LEU A 59 -6.19 -3.77 12.75
C LEU A 59 -6.85 -5.05 13.27
N GLU A 60 -7.52 -5.00 14.42
CA GLU A 60 -8.22 -6.15 15.01
C GLU A 60 -9.39 -6.63 14.12
N ILE A 61 -10.12 -5.70 13.51
CA ILE A 61 -11.16 -5.99 12.50
C ILE A 61 -10.54 -6.75 11.32
N GLY A 62 -9.44 -6.26 10.76
CA GLY A 62 -8.76 -6.90 9.63
C GLY A 62 -8.24 -8.31 9.96
N ARG A 63 -7.76 -8.52 11.19
CA ARG A 63 -7.33 -9.84 11.69
C ARG A 63 -8.52 -10.79 11.89
N THR A 64 -9.61 -10.29 12.45
CA THR A 64 -10.82 -11.08 12.78
C THR A 64 -11.54 -11.55 11.51
N PHE A 65 -11.72 -10.65 10.55
CA PHE A 65 -12.45 -10.91 9.31
C PHE A 65 -11.51 -11.10 8.11
N TYR A 66 -10.35 -11.72 8.33
CA TYR A 66 -9.30 -11.87 7.31
C TYR A 66 -9.77 -12.63 6.05
N SER A 67 -10.74 -13.53 6.18
CA SER A 67 -11.36 -14.25 5.05
C SER A 67 -12.29 -13.37 4.22
N ASN A 68 -12.87 -12.31 4.81
CA ASN A 68 -13.68 -11.34 4.09
C ASN A 68 -12.77 -10.38 3.32
N SER A 69 -12.72 -10.56 2.01
CA SER A 69 -11.82 -9.77 1.17
C SER A 69 -12.22 -8.30 1.08
N ASN A 70 -13.51 -7.96 1.22
CA ASN A 70 -13.95 -6.57 1.17
C ASN A 70 -13.51 -5.81 2.42
N ILE A 71 -13.71 -6.40 3.60
CA ILE A 71 -13.21 -5.84 4.87
C ILE A 71 -11.69 -5.74 4.81
N LEU A 72 -11.00 -6.82 4.42
CA LEU A 72 -9.53 -6.84 4.36
C LEU A 72 -8.97 -5.75 3.43
N ILE A 73 -9.55 -5.57 2.25
CA ILE A 73 -9.17 -4.51 1.30
C ILE A 73 -9.38 -3.12 1.93
N ASN A 74 -10.53 -2.89 2.58
CA ASN A 74 -10.82 -1.61 3.21
C ASN A 74 -9.86 -1.30 4.36
N VAL A 75 -9.51 -2.31 5.17
CA VAL A 75 -8.52 -2.17 6.25
C VAL A 75 -7.15 -1.81 5.70
N ILE A 76 -6.63 -2.58 4.73
CA ILE A 76 -5.32 -2.33 4.11
C ILE A 76 -5.27 -0.95 3.47
N SER A 77 -6.32 -0.57 2.74
CA SER A 77 -6.41 0.73 2.09
C SER A 77 -6.44 1.86 3.12
N SER A 78 -7.24 1.73 4.18
CA SER A 78 -7.28 2.72 5.25
C SER A 78 -5.92 2.91 5.92
N LEU A 79 -5.31 1.82 6.41
CA LEU A 79 -4.02 1.87 7.11
C LEU A 79 -2.92 2.44 6.22
N GLY A 80 -2.86 1.97 4.96
CA GLY A 80 -1.87 2.43 3.99
C GLY A 80 -1.98 3.93 3.69
N ASN A 81 -3.20 4.43 3.44
CA ASN A 81 -3.41 5.88 3.21
C ASN A 81 -3.14 6.71 4.46
N ILE A 82 -3.44 6.19 5.67
CA ILE A 82 -3.15 6.88 6.93
C ILE A 82 -1.64 7.05 7.11
N VAL A 83 -0.86 5.99 6.90
CA VAL A 83 0.61 6.05 6.94
C VAL A 83 1.15 7.01 5.88
N GLU A 84 0.71 6.87 4.63
CA GLU A 84 1.25 7.66 3.51
C GLU A 84 0.92 9.15 3.60
N ARG A 85 -0.28 9.50 4.07
CA ARG A 85 -0.82 10.87 3.93
C ARG A 85 -0.93 11.64 5.22
N TYR A 86 -1.02 10.96 6.36
CA TYR A 86 -1.26 11.58 7.66
C TYR A 86 -0.05 11.47 8.59
N ASN A 87 1.11 11.10 8.06
CA ASN A 87 2.37 10.99 8.78
C ASN A 87 2.26 10.11 10.04
N PHE A 88 1.40 9.09 9.99
CA PHE A 88 1.26 8.13 11.06
C PHE A 88 2.46 7.19 11.04
N SER A 89 3.12 7.04 12.19
CA SER A 89 4.22 6.07 12.35
C SER A 89 3.63 4.69 12.66
N PRO A 90 3.68 3.73 11.71
CA PRO A 90 3.09 2.40 11.91
C PRO A 90 3.93 1.55 12.86
N SER A 91 3.26 0.70 13.65
CA SER A 91 3.92 -0.36 14.43
C SER A 91 4.27 -1.56 13.56
N ASP A 92 5.16 -2.41 14.06
CA ASP A 92 5.56 -3.66 13.40
C ASP A 92 4.35 -4.59 13.20
N GLU A 93 3.43 -4.63 14.18
CA GLU A 93 2.17 -5.36 14.08
C GLU A 93 1.31 -4.99 12.85
N ILE A 94 1.34 -3.72 12.43
CA ILE A 94 0.63 -3.27 11.23
C ILE A 94 1.36 -3.76 9.99
N PHE A 95 2.70 -3.67 9.97
CA PHE A 95 3.50 -4.16 8.87
C PHE A 95 3.38 -5.67 8.68
N GLU A 96 3.49 -6.46 9.75
CA GLU A 96 3.27 -7.92 9.75
C GLU A 96 1.89 -8.30 9.22
N PHE A 97 0.86 -7.49 9.53
CA PHE A 97 -0.47 -7.68 8.98
C PHE A 97 -0.50 -7.45 7.45
N LEU A 98 0.16 -6.41 6.94
CA LEU A 98 0.31 -6.20 5.49
C LEU A 98 1.10 -7.32 4.84
N GLU A 99 2.19 -7.76 5.46
CA GLU A 99 3.03 -8.87 5.00
C GLU A 99 2.20 -10.15 4.84
N LYS A 100 1.44 -10.52 5.87
CA LYS A 100 0.53 -11.68 5.81
C LYS A 100 -0.47 -11.56 4.65
N ALA A 101 -1.00 -10.36 4.42
CA ALA A 101 -1.96 -10.05 3.36
C ALA A 101 -1.40 -10.18 1.93
N ILE A 102 -0.08 -10.23 1.74
CA ILE A 102 0.55 -10.49 0.43
C ILE A 102 0.08 -11.83 -0.18
N SER A 103 -0.14 -12.83 0.67
CA SER A 103 -0.61 -14.16 0.26
C SER A 103 -2.08 -14.18 -0.19
N ASN A 104 -2.87 -13.15 0.15
CA ASN A 104 -4.27 -13.07 -0.20
C ASN A 104 -4.46 -12.52 -1.63
N LYS A 105 -4.78 -13.39 -2.59
CA LYS A 105 -4.92 -13.04 -4.02
C LYS A 105 -5.93 -11.94 -4.34
N LYS A 106 -6.89 -11.64 -3.44
CA LYS A 106 -7.87 -10.57 -3.63
C LYS A 106 -7.40 -9.23 -3.07
N ALA A 107 -6.55 -9.26 -2.05
CA ALA A 107 -6.11 -8.07 -1.31
C ALA A 107 -4.65 -7.66 -1.60
N ASN A 108 -3.82 -8.56 -2.10
CA ASN A 108 -2.38 -8.34 -2.29
C ASN A 108 -2.02 -7.17 -3.23
N TYR A 109 -2.90 -6.84 -4.18
CA TYR A 109 -2.77 -5.61 -4.97
C TYR A 109 -2.76 -4.36 -4.08
N TYR A 110 -3.65 -4.30 -3.08
CA TYR A 110 -3.73 -3.16 -2.17
C TYR A 110 -2.50 -3.10 -1.26
N VAL A 111 -1.93 -4.24 -0.87
CA VAL A 111 -0.65 -4.25 -0.16
C VAL A 111 0.44 -3.59 -1.00
N SER A 112 0.53 -3.94 -2.29
CA SER A 112 1.55 -3.38 -3.19
C SER A 112 1.44 -1.87 -3.42
N LEU A 113 0.26 -1.27 -3.14
CA LEU A 113 0.09 0.19 -3.22
C LEU A 113 0.82 0.91 -2.08
N PHE A 114 0.84 0.31 -0.89
CA PHE A 114 1.17 1.04 0.34
C PHE A 114 2.42 0.54 1.05
N ILE A 115 2.84 -0.70 0.82
CA ILE A 115 3.91 -1.33 1.61
C ILE A 115 5.23 -0.56 1.59
N PHE A 116 5.54 0.13 0.48
CA PHE A 116 6.72 1.00 0.39
C PHE A 116 6.65 2.25 1.27
N SER A 117 5.48 2.60 1.80
CA SER A 117 5.30 3.72 2.74
C SER A 117 5.55 3.34 4.19
N PHE A 118 5.81 2.05 4.47
CA PHE A 118 6.12 1.57 5.81
C PHE A 118 7.64 1.55 6.01
N PRO A 119 8.18 2.21 7.06
CA PRO A 119 9.61 2.15 7.37
C PRO A 119 10.15 0.72 7.56
N GLN A 120 9.31 -0.18 8.08
CA GLN A 120 9.65 -1.59 8.27
C GLN A 120 10.03 -2.30 6.96
N TYR A 121 9.48 -1.88 5.82
CA TYR A 121 9.79 -2.45 4.52
C TYR A 121 11.30 -2.43 4.22
N TYR A 122 12.00 -1.38 4.67
CA TYR A 122 13.42 -1.22 4.38
C TYR A 122 14.30 -2.18 5.18
N ASN A 123 13.82 -2.73 6.30
CA ASN A 123 14.58 -3.72 7.07
C ASN A 123 14.05 -5.15 6.85
N TRP A 124 13.03 -5.32 6.01
CA TRP A 124 12.40 -6.61 5.76
C TRP A 124 13.26 -7.47 4.83
N GLU A 125 13.63 -8.67 5.28
CA GLU A 125 14.55 -9.57 4.56
C GLU A 125 14.05 -9.95 3.15
N TYR A 126 12.72 -10.09 2.99
CA TYR A 126 12.09 -10.48 1.73
C TYR A 126 11.73 -9.30 0.82
N ARG A 127 12.12 -8.05 1.17
CA ARG A 127 11.71 -6.84 0.44
C ARG A 127 12.04 -6.89 -1.06
N TRP A 128 13.20 -7.44 -1.42
CA TRP A 128 13.63 -7.53 -2.81
C TRP A 128 12.87 -8.57 -3.59
N ASP A 129 12.67 -9.76 -3.02
CA ASP A 129 11.88 -10.83 -3.64
C ASP A 129 10.43 -10.40 -3.80
N TYR A 130 9.88 -9.71 -2.79
CA TYR A 130 8.57 -9.11 -2.89
C TYR A 130 8.50 -8.06 -4.01
N LEU A 131 9.44 -7.10 -4.06
CA LEU A 131 9.48 -6.07 -5.10
C LEU A 131 9.41 -6.68 -6.50
N VAL A 132 10.28 -7.65 -6.81
CA VAL A 132 10.30 -8.27 -8.14
C VAL A 132 9.10 -9.19 -8.40
N SER A 133 8.34 -9.56 -7.37
CA SER A 133 7.09 -10.34 -7.52
C SER A 133 5.87 -9.48 -7.89
N ILE A 134 5.86 -8.19 -7.55
CA ILE A 134 4.71 -7.28 -7.74
C ILE A 134 4.12 -7.30 -9.16
N PRO A 135 4.91 -7.32 -10.26
CA PRO A 135 4.37 -7.40 -11.62
C PRO A 135 3.43 -8.57 -11.87
N ASN A 136 3.54 -9.65 -11.08
CA ASN A 136 2.69 -10.84 -11.19
C ASN A 136 1.37 -10.73 -10.43
N ILE A 137 1.18 -9.70 -9.60
CA ILE A 137 -0.05 -9.46 -8.84
C ILE A 137 -1.17 -9.03 -9.80
N ILE A 138 -2.37 -9.57 -9.59
CA ILE A 138 -3.57 -9.17 -10.35
C ILE A 138 -4.17 -7.92 -9.68
N PRO A 139 -4.52 -6.86 -10.44
CA PRO A 139 -4.51 -6.76 -11.90
C PRO A 139 -3.15 -6.34 -12.47
N LYS A 140 -2.59 -7.17 -13.37
CA LYS A 140 -1.22 -7.03 -13.91
C LYS A 140 -0.86 -5.62 -14.37
N LYS A 141 -1.73 -4.96 -15.16
CA LYS A 141 -1.47 -3.60 -15.66
C LYS A 141 -1.23 -2.58 -14.54
N LYS A 142 -2.00 -2.66 -13.45
CA LYS A 142 -1.83 -1.73 -12.32
C LYS A 142 -0.66 -2.13 -11.44
N SER A 143 -0.46 -3.43 -11.22
CA SER A 143 0.65 -3.90 -10.38
C SER A 143 2.01 -3.56 -10.98
N ILE A 144 2.16 -3.60 -12.31
CA ILE A 144 3.40 -3.15 -12.96
C ILE A 144 3.66 -1.65 -12.67
N ILE A 145 2.63 -0.81 -12.65
CA ILE A 145 2.77 0.60 -12.25
C ILE A 145 3.27 0.72 -10.80
N ASN A 146 2.69 -0.06 -9.88
CA ASN A 146 3.12 -0.08 -8.47
C ASN A 146 4.57 -0.55 -8.31
N PHE A 147 4.99 -1.54 -9.10
CA PHE A 147 6.37 -2.01 -9.15
C PHE A 147 7.34 -0.87 -9.50
N LEU A 148 7.02 -0.08 -10.54
CA LEU A 148 7.84 1.07 -10.91
C LEU A 148 7.88 2.14 -9.81
N ILE A 149 6.74 2.41 -9.16
CA ILE A 149 6.68 3.32 -8.01
C ILE A 149 7.62 2.85 -6.89
N GLY A 150 7.62 1.56 -6.59
CA GLY A 150 8.52 0.95 -5.60
C GLY A 150 10.01 1.12 -5.95
N ILE A 151 10.38 0.89 -7.21
CA ILE A 151 11.76 1.09 -7.69
C ILE A 151 12.18 2.55 -7.55
N LYS A 152 11.33 3.48 -8.00
CA LYS A 152 11.63 4.91 -7.93
C LYS A 152 11.77 5.38 -6.49
N LYS A 153 10.93 4.88 -5.59
CA LYS A 153 11.02 5.13 -4.16
C LYS A 153 12.37 4.63 -3.63
N THR A 154 12.74 3.39 -3.96
CA THR A 154 14.05 2.80 -3.61
C THR A 154 15.23 3.64 -4.11
N ILE A 155 15.19 4.10 -5.36
CA ILE A 155 16.24 4.94 -5.95
C ILE A 155 16.31 6.31 -5.27
N ARG A 156 15.17 6.97 -5.07
CA ARG A 156 15.07 8.28 -4.44
C ARG A 156 15.56 8.26 -3.00
N ASP A 157 15.28 7.17 -2.29
CA ASP A 157 15.69 6.99 -0.90
C ASP A 157 17.14 6.46 -0.79
N GLU A 158 17.88 6.43 -1.92
CA GLU A 158 19.30 6.09 -2.02
C GLU A 158 19.67 4.69 -1.49
N GLU A 159 18.71 3.77 -1.50
CA GLU A 159 18.92 2.39 -1.05
C GLU A 159 19.97 1.66 -1.91
N ILE A 160 20.80 0.86 -1.24
CA ILE A 160 21.76 -0.03 -1.91
C ILE A 160 21.00 -1.26 -2.40
N ILE A 161 20.80 -1.34 -3.71
CA ILE A 161 20.13 -2.46 -4.37
C ILE A 161 21.19 -3.49 -4.78
N PRO A 162 21.06 -4.77 -4.37
CA PRO A 162 21.98 -5.81 -4.82
C PRO A 162 22.01 -5.96 -6.35
N LYS A 163 23.18 -6.22 -6.94
CA LYS A 163 23.37 -6.27 -8.40
C LYS A 163 22.44 -7.26 -9.07
N GLU A 164 22.27 -8.45 -8.48
CA GLU A 164 21.36 -9.48 -9.00
C GLU A 164 19.90 -9.01 -9.03
N ILE A 165 19.49 -8.16 -8.08
CA ILE A 165 18.16 -7.56 -8.04
C ILE A 165 18.02 -6.49 -9.11
N ILE A 166 19.04 -5.64 -9.32
CA ILE A 166 19.06 -4.66 -10.41
C ILE A 166 18.87 -5.37 -11.76
N ILE A 167 19.59 -6.46 -12.01
CA ILE A 167 19.45 -7.24 -13.25
C ILE A 167 18.02 -7.78 -13.41
N LYS A 168 17.43 -8.36 -12.35
CA LYS A 168 16.03 -8.83 -12.37
C LYS A 168 15.07 -7.69 -12.71
N ILE A 169 15.23 -6.52 -12.08
CA ILE A 169 14.38 -5.34 -12.32
C ILE A 169 14.49 -4.88 -13.78
N ILE A 170 15.71 -4.76 -14.31
CA ILE A 170 15.97 -4.37 -15.71
C ILE A 170 15.25 -5.32 -16.68
N ASN A 171 15.37 -6.63 -16.45
CA ASN A 171 14.72 -7.63 -17.30
C ASN A 171 13.20 -7.50 -17.27
N ILE A 172 12.60 -7.31 -16.09
CA ILE A 172 11.16 -7.08 -15.93
C ILE A 172 10.74 -5.81 -16.70
N ILE A 173 11.46 -4.70 -16.53
CA ILE A 173 11.18 -3.43 -17.23
C ILE A 173 11.23 -3.63 -18.75
N LYS A 174 12.30 -4.25 -19.28
CA LYS A 174 12.48 -4.51 -20.72
C LYS A 174 11.38 -5.40 -21.31
N LEU A 175 10.92 -6.41 -20.57
CA LEU A 175 9.79 -7.26 -20.98
C LEU A 175 8.48 -6.46 -21.11
N HIS A 176 8.28 -5.46 -20.25
CA HIS A 176 7.03 -4.72 -20.16
C HIS A 176 7.00 -3.45 -21.02
N ILE A 177 8.11 -2.75 -21.20
CA ILE A 177 8.15 -1.44 -21.87
C ILE A 177 7.61 -1.45 -23.31
N ASN A 178 7.80 -2.57 -24.01
CA ASN A 178 7.32 -2.78 -25.38
C ASN A 178 5.90 -3.38 -25.46
N SER A 179 5.28 -3.68 -24.32
CA SER A 179 3.92 -4.21 -24.30
C SER A 179 2.90 -3.11 -24.66
N LYS A 180 1.80 -3.51 -25.30
CA LYS A 180 0.66 -2.62 -25.62
C LYS A 180 -0.05 -2.06 -24.38
N LEU A 181 0.41 -2.40 -23.17
CA LEU A 181 -0.21 -1.99 -21.90
C LEU A 181 0.08 -0.51 -21.56
N PHE A 182 1.13 0.08 -22.14
CA PHE A 182 1.62 1.42 -21.79
C PHE A 182 1.32 2.47 -22.86
N ASN A 183 0.89 3.65 -22.41
CA ASN A 183 0.89 4.86 -23.22
C ASN A 183 2.32 5.45 -23.29
N ASP A 184 2.53 6.44 -24.15
CA ASP A 184 3.87 6.97 -24.39
C ASP A 184 4.47 7.65 -23.16
N TYR A 185 3.63 8.26 -22.31
CA TYR A 185 4.07 8.81 -21.02
C TYR A 185 4.70 7.73 -20.13
N LEU A 186 4.00 6.60 -19.94
CA LEU A 186 4.52 5.49 -19.14
C LEU A 186 5.76 4.87 -19.77
N LYS A 187 5.83 4.76 -21.11
CA LYS A 187 7.05 4.27 -21.77
C LYS A 187 8.27 5.15 -21.47
N ASN A 188 8.11 6.47 -21.60
CA ASN A 188 9.18 7.42 -21.30
C ASN A 188 9.63 7.32 -19.83
N ASP A 189 8.67 7.21 -18.93
CA ASP A 189 8.91 7.09 -17.49
C ASP A 189 9.70 5.81 -17.12
N TYR A 190 9.38 4.70 -17.79
CA TYR A 190 10.12 3.44 -17.66
C TYR A 190 11.52 3.52 -18.25
N SER A 191 11.68 4.16 -19.42
CA SER A 191 13.00 4.38 -20.04
C SER A 191 13.94 5.17 -19.12
N ASN A 192 13.45 6.26 -18.52
CA ASN A 192 14.24 7.05 -17.58
C ASN A 192 14.69 6.24 -16.36
N THR A 193 13.77 5.44 -15.81
CA THR A 193 14.07 4.57 -14.66
C THR A 193 15.09 3.48 -15.05
N LEU A 194 14.99 2.94 -16.26
CA LEU A 194 15.92 1.95 -16.79
C LEU A 194 17.34 2.53 -16.91
N SER A 195 17.50 3.73 -17.47
CA SER A 195 18.81 4.37 -17.59
C SER A 195 19.49 4.58 -16.24
N LEU A 196 18.73 5.01 -15.21
CA LEU A 196 19.25 5.18 -13.84
C LEU A 196 19.72 3.84 -13.24
N LEU A 197 19.02 2.74 -13.52
CA LEU A 197 19.42 1.41 -13.06
C LEU A 197 20.66 0.88 -13.79
N GLU A 198 20.76 1.12 -15.10
CA GLU A 198 21.93 0.73 -15.90
C GLU A 198 23.19 1.50 -15.47
N GLU A 199 23.06 2.79 -15.15
CA GLU A 199 24.14 3.60 -14.56
C GLU A 199 24.60 3.03 -13.21
N LYS A 200 23.65 2.72 -12.30
CA LYS A 200 23.96 2.10 -11.00
C LYS A 200 24.65 0.74 -11.15
N LEU A 201 24.32 -0.03 -12.17
CA LEU A 201 24.97 -1.31 -12.45
C LEU A 201 26.41 -1.14 -12.98
N GLY A 202 26.66 -0.10 -13.78
CA GLY A 202 27.99 0.22 -14.30
C GLY A 202 28.94 0.84 -13.27
N ASN A 203 28.39 1.48 -12.23
CA ASN A 203 29.17 2.19 -11.20
C ASN A 203 29.44 1.37 -9.93
N GLY A 204 28.89 0.15 -9.81
CA GLY A 204 29.08 -0.75 -8.66
C GLY A 204 29.90 -1.97 -9.01
#